data_AF-M1BAJ8-F1
#
_entry.id   AF-M1BAJ8-F1
#
_cell.length_a   1.000
_cell.length_b   1.000
_cell.length_c   1.000
_cell.angle_alpha   90.00
_cell.angle_beta   90.00
_cell.angle_gamma   90.00
#
_symmetry.space_group_name_H-M   'P 1'
#
loop_
_entity.id
_entity.type
_entity.pdbx_description
1 polymer ?
#
loop_
_entity_poly.entity_id
_entity_poly.type
_entity_poly.pdbx_seq_one_letter_code
_entity_poly.pdbx_strand_id
1 'polypeptide(L)'
;METPSQIRDFHSQNSSLLAEIETLRSSNQNLQSELTQKDELLHQIQLQKDDALKQYVDLSEAIKEVSEERDTLRFAIQRLEDDFRRRGMEFYEETERIRIELEVSRKKAEELLDEKKEQSEVCSRNLEIVKSAKHGLLRLVENLDLGLPRSRNSELKHEEKGENTKLLNEKSAMFSVVLELVNLVEEKWGEYEEMRKNEKRELENSVASLEEENRDISSLLKIALVEKEVVEKSLNRLRGNSEQKKAAILQIAERGLQKVGFGLGFGFMMGSATSETPSDNLDSDANVKSDNDECQEAVTLASTVETITKKLRVEITQLQRSLEESRSDMESLQHLSDKQSQKLAENMIYIKELEDKKMMLTEKVEELMIENKESEEEISRWREACEMEVEAGKKAINEHKELLKDEIEAAAIAAWEAAERSLQLADSRATELRKQIEELTRQLEVAEKKERINRRRVRHVCWPMRALKFCPATNTTGIRNVTQMLPEMHTLSVNI
;
A
#
# COMPACT_ATOMS: atom_id res chain seq x y z
N MET A 1 93.50 92.35 79.92
CA MET A 1 93.51 93.26 78.76
C MET A 1 94.06 92.48 77.59
N GLU A 2 93.31 92.40 76.51
CA GLU A 2 93.75 91.77 75.26
C GLU A 2 94.50 92.79 74.39
N THR A 3 95.32 92.29 73.48
CA THR A 3 96.21 93.12 72.64
C THR A 3 95.53 93.46 71.30
N PRO A 4 95.92 94.58 70.64
CA PRO A 4 95.31 95.00 69.37
C PRO A 4 95.43 94.00 68.21
N SER A 5 96.36 93.04 68.27
CA SER A 5 96.42 91.90 67.33
C SER A 5 95.30 90.91 67.56
N GLN A 6 95.10 90.46 68.81
CA GLN A 6 94.05 89.49 69.17
C GLN A 6 92.65 89.98 68.72
N ILE A 7 92.35 91.27 68.92
CA ILE A 7 91.08 91.88 68.47
C ILE A 7 90.91 91.81 66.95
N ARG A 8 91.99 91.98 66.17
CA ARG A 8 91.98 91.85 64.71
C ARG A 8 91.78 90.41 64.27
N ASP A 9 92.46 89.47 64.92
CA ASP A 9 92.37 88.05 64.63
C ASP A 9 90.96 87.52 64.92
N PHE A 10 90.37 87.89 66.06
CA PHE A 10 88.96 87.62 66.37
C PHE A 10 87.99 88.24 65.35
N HIS A 11 88.25 89.46 64.87
CA HIS A 11 87.37 90.09 63.87
C HIS A 11 87.42 89.38 62.51
N SER A 12 88.60 88.92 62.10
CA SER A 12 88.79 88.06 60.92
C SER A 12 88.07 86.73 61.07
N GLN A 13 88.22 86.08 62.23
CA GLN A 13 87.58 84.80 62.55
C GLN A 13 86.05 84.92 62.57
N ASN A 14 85.49 85.98 63.16
CA ASN A 14 84.07 86.30 63.10
C ASN A 14 83.56 86.55 61.67
N SER A 15 84.36 87.20 60.81
CA SER A 15 84.01 87.40 59.40
C SER A 15 83.98 86.09 58.62
N SER A 16 84.87 85.14 58.95
CA SER A 16 84.87 83.79 58.37
C SER A 16 83.64 82.99 58.82
N LEU A 17 83.32 83.03 60.11
CA LEU A 17 82.14 82.37 60.68
C LEU A 17 80.82 82.93 60.12
N LEU A 18 80.73 84.23 59.86
CA LEU A 18 79.56 84.82 59.20
C LEU A 18 79.39 84.31 57.76
N ALA A 19 80.47 84.20 56.98
CA ALA A 19 80.41 83.62 55.64
C ALA A 19 80.01 82.14 55.65
N GLU A 20 80.51 81.37 56.63
CA GLU A 20 80.11 79.98 56.86
C GLU A 20 78.63 79.86 57.24
N ILE A 21 78.11 80.73 58.10
CA ILE A 21 76.68 80.79 58.44
C ILE A 21 75.82 81.15 57.21
N GLU A 22 76.25 82.08 56.36
CA GLU A 22 75.49 82.50 55.18
C GLU A 22 75.47 81.41 54.08
N THR A 23 76.57 80.67 53.91
CA THR A 23 76.60 79.49 53.03
C THR A 23 75.78 78.32 53.58
N LEU A 24 75.81 78.08 54.90
CA LEU A 24 74.95 77.08 55.54
C LEU A 24 73.46 77.43 55.44
N ARG A 25 73.08 78.72 55.58
CA ARG A 25 71.71 79.20 55.32
C ARG A 25 71.29 78.94 53.88
N SER A 26 72.13 79.32 52.91
CA SER A 26 71.86 79.13 51.49
C SER A 26 71.69 77.64 51.14
N SER A 27 72.53 76.78 51.70
CA SER A 27 72.43 75.31 51.57
C SER A 27 71.13 74.77 52.18
N ASN A 28 70.76 75.21 53.38
CA ASN A 28 69.53 74.80 54.05
C ASN A 28 68.28 75.26 53.28
N GLN A 29 68.28 76.47 52.72
CA GLN A 29 67.19 76.97 51.88
C GLN A 29 67.05 76.18 50.56
N ASN A 30 68.16 75.78 49.93
CA ASN A 30 68.14 74.88 48.78
C ASN A 30 67.57 73.49 49.15
N LEU A 31 67.99 72.92 50.28
CA LEU A 31 67.48 71.65 50.79
C LEU A 31 65.98 71.71 51.12
N GLN A 32 65.48 72.84 51.63
CA GLN A 32 64.04 73.07 51.84
C GLN A 32 63.29 73.11 50.51
N SER A 33 63.82 73.79 49.48
CA SER A 33 63.23 73.80 48.14
C SER A 33 63.21 72.39 47.50
N GLU A 34 64.30 71.63 47.63
CA GLU A 34 64.35 70.23 47.18
C GLU A 34 63.36 69.33 47.93
N LEU A 35 63.16 69.55 49.23
CA LEU A 35 62.19 68.81 50.03
C LEU A 35 60.77 69.08 49.52
N THR A 36 60.37 70.35 49.37
CA THR A 36 59.03 70.70 48.86
C THR A 36 58.76 70.16 47.45
N GLN A 37 59.76 70.12 46.57
CA GLN A 37 59.62 69.50 45.24
C GLN A 37 59.45 67.97 45.32
N LYS A 38 60.14 67.30 46.26
CA LYS A 38 59.99 65.86 46.48
C LYS A 38 58.63 65.53 47.10
N ASP A 39 58.13 66.36 48.02
CA ASP A 39 56.80 66.21 48.61
C ASP A 39 55.69 66.37 47.57
N GLU A 40 55.78 67.37 46.68
CA GLU A 40 54.81 67.58 45.60
C GLU A 40 54.84 66.46 44.53
N LEU A 41 56.03 65.97 44.17
CA LEU A 41 56.17 64.78 43.33
C LEU A 41 55.61 63.52 43.99
N LEU A 42 55.80 63.35 45.31
CA LEU A 42 55.25 62.22 46.07
C LEU A 42 53.72 62.28 46.10
N HIS A 43 53.13 63.47 46.29
CA HIS A 43 51.68 63.69 46.15
C HIS A 43 51.17 63.36 44.74
N GLN A 44 51.89 63.76 43.68
CA GLN A 44 51.49 63.45 42.30
C GLN A 44 51.55 61.95 41.99
N ILE A 45 52.61 61.26 42.42
CA ILE A 45 52.75 59.80 42.31
C ILE A 45 51.64 59.09 43.10
N GLN A 46 51.32 59.58 44.31
CA GLN A 46 50.27 59.01 45.14
C GLN A 46 48.89 59.14 44.49
N LEU A 47 48.57 60.30 43.89
CA LEU A 47 47.33 60.49 43.13
C LEU A 47 47.25 59.55 41.92
N GLN A 48 48.32 59.47 41.11
CA GLN A 48 48.39 58.55 39.96
C GLN A 48 48.22 57.09 40.36
N LYS A 49 48.80 56.68 41.51
CA LYS A 49 48.66 55.34 42.07
C LYS A 49 47.21 55.06 42.50
N ASP A 50 46.53 56.03 43.10
CA ASP A 50 45.14 55.87 43.55
C ASP A 50 44.14 55.86 42.38
N ASP A 51 44.37 56.67 41.34
CA ASP A 51 43.61 56.60 40.07
C ASP A 51 43.82 55.25 39.36
N ALA A 52 45.06 54.75 39.29
CA ALA A 52 45.37 53.44 38.70
C ALA A 52 44.76 52.28 39.50
N LEU A 53 44.73 52.37 40.84
CA LEU A 53 44.04 51.42 41.70
C LEU A 53 42.53 51.42 41.44
N LYS A 54 41.91 52.59 41.23
CA LYS A 54 40.50 52.66 40.86
C LYS A 54 40.24 51.98 39.52
N GLN A 55 41.00 52.31 38.48
CA GLN A 55 40.88 51.66 37.16
C GLN A 55 41.06 50.14 37.24
N TYR A 56 41.95 49.65 38.10
CA TYR A 56 42.12 48.22 38.35
C TYR A 56 40.89 47.56 39.01
N VAL A 57 40.22 48.24 39.94
CA VAL A 57 38.96 47.77 40.53
C VAL A 57 37.84 47.76 39.48
N ASP A 58 37.64 48.88 38.77
CA ASP A 58 36.62 49.02 37.72
C ASP A 58 36.77 47.92 36.64
N LEU A 59 38.01 47.64 36.20
CA LEU A 59 38.32 46.54 35.28
C LEU A 59 38.10 45.15 35.90
N SER A 60 38.41 44.98 37.20
CA SER A 60 38.19 43.71 37.89
C SER A 60 36.70 43.39 38.13
N GLU A 61 35.81 44.38 38.08
CA GLU A 61 34.36 44.16 38.15
C GLU A 61 33.80 43.81 36.77
N ALA A 62 34.15 44.56 35.72
CA ALA A 62 33.80 44.21 34.33
C ALA A 62 34.28 42.79 33.92
N ILE A 63 35.45 42.34 34.40
CA ILE A 63 35.95 40.97 34.14
C ILE A 63 35.10 39.89 34.83
N LYS A 64 34.44 40.20 35.96
CA LYS A 64 33.49 39.27 36.62
C LYS A 64 32.18 39.22 35.85
N GLU A 65 31.59 40.38 35.51
CA GLU A 65 30.35 40.47 34.74
C GLU A 65 30.45 39.69 33.42
N VAL A 66 31.49 39.95 32.62
CA VAL A 66 31.76 39.23 31.37
C VAL A 66 32.05 37.73 31.60
N SER A 67 32.57 37.35 32.78
CA SER A 67 32.76 35.94 33.13
C SER A 67 31.45 35.23 33.49
N GLU A 68 30.53 35.91 34.17
CA GLU A 68 29.20 35.42 34.51
C GLU A 68 28.32 35.33 33.25
N GLU A 69 28.36 36.34 32.37
CA GLU A 69 27.73 36.28 31.04
C GLU A 69 28.25 35.10 30.20
N ARG A 70 29.58 34.97 30.09
CA ARG A 70 30.23 33.84 29.38
C ARG A 70 29.75 32.49 29.91
N ASP A 71 29.65 32.32 31.22
CA ASP A 71 29.28 31.04 31.81
C ASP A 71 27.77 30.77 31.72
N THR A 72 26.90 31.77 31.79
CA THR A 72 25.48 31.59 31.44
C THR A 72 25.28 31.23 29.97
N LEU A 73 26.03 31.84 29.05
CA LEU A 73 26.02 31.46 27.63
C LEU A 73 26.52 30.02 27.40
N ARG A 74 27.56 29.58 28.12
CA ARG A 74 28.02 28.18 28.09
C ARG A 74 26.95 27.19 28.55
N PHE A 75 26.22 27.49 29.64
CA PHE A 75 25.11 26.65 30.08
C PHE A 75 23.95 26.64 29.07
N ALA A 76 23.67 27.77 28.41
CA ALA A 76 22.66 27.84 27.35
C ALA A 76 23.06 26.99 26.12
N ILE A 77 24.31 27.08 25.67
CA ILE A 77 24.86 26.27 24.58
C ILE A 77 24.80 24.77 24.93
N GLN A 78 25.30 24.38 26.10
CA GLN A 78 25.25 22.98 26.56
C GLN A 78 23.82 22.42 26.56
N ARG A 79 22.83 23.19 27.04
CA ARG A 79 21.43 22.75 27.05
C ARG A 79 20.87 22.61 25.64
N LEU A 80 21.19 23.54 24.73
CA LEU A 80 20.80 23.44 23.32
C LEU A 80 21.43 22.21 22.66
N GLU A 81 22.72 21.94 22.89
CA GLU A 81 23.36 20.72 22.40
C GLU A 81 22.67 19.45 22.93
N ASP A 82 22.29 19.40 24.21
CA ASP A 82 21.61 18.23 24.80
C ASP A 82 20.18 18.06 24.27
N ASP A 83 19.46 19.15 23.99
CA ASP A 83 18.17 19.12 23.32
C ASP A 83 18.29 18.73 21.83
N PHE A 84 19.35 19.15 21.13
CA PHE A 84 19.68 18.67 19.77
C PHE A 84 20.07 17.19 19.76
N ARG A 85 20.89 16.74 20.72
CA ARG A 85 21.26 15.32 20.90
C ARG A 85 20.01 14.45 21.12
N ARG A 86 19.09 14.89 21.99
CA ARG A 86 17.82 14.17 22.22
C ARG A 86 16.96 14.11 20.96
N ARG A 87 16.73 15.25 20.30
CA ARG A 87 15.92 15.30 19.07
C ARG A 87 16.52 14.50 17.91
N GLY A 88 17.85 14.43 17.83
CA GLY A 88 18.55 13.57 16.87
C GLY A 88 18.29 12.07 17.08
N MET A 89 18.22 11.63 18.35
CA MET A 89 17.82 10.26 18.68
C MET A 89 16.35 10.00 18.34
N GLU A 90 15.45 10.92 18.71
CA GLU A 90 14.01 10.83 18.39
C GLU A 90 13.77 10.72 16.87
N PHE A 91 14.44 11.55 16.06
CA PHE A 91 14.39 11.45 14.60
C PHE A 91 14.96 10.14 14.06
N TYR A 92 16.03 9.59 14.65
CA TYR A 92 16.60 8.31 14.23
C TYR A 92 15.65 7.14 14.51
N GLU A 93 15.07 7.10 15.71
CA GLU A 93 14.09 6.08 16.11
C GLU A 93 12.83 6.11 15.22
N GLU A 94 12.30 7.29 14.90
CA GLU A 94 11.14 7.42 14.02
C GLU A 94 11.49 7.07 12.56
N THR A 95 12.67 7.47 12.07
CA THR A 95 13.13 7.12 10.72
C THR A 95 13.27 5.61 10.54
N GLU A 96 13.85 4.91 11.52
CA GLU A 96 13.99 3.44 11.45
C GLU A 96 12.64 2.73 11.66
N ARG A 97 11.70 3.30 12.45
CA ARG A 97 10.32 2.80 12.55
C ARG A 97 9.61 2.88 11.19
N ILE A 98 9.61 4.04 10.55
CA ILE A 98 9.02 4.26 9.22
C ILE A 98 9.67 3.32 8.19
N ARG A 99 10.98 3.13 8.26
CA ARG A 99 11.71 2.18 7.39
C ARG A 99 11.23 0.74 7.57
N ILE A 100 11.01 0.29 8.80
CA ILE A 100 10.49 -1.06 9.10
C ILE A 100 9.05 -1.21 8.60
N GLU A 101 8.21 -0.18 8.76
CA GLU A 101 6.83 -0.20 8.25
C GLU A 101 6.77 -0.20 6.72
N LEU A 102 7.64 0.56 6.04
CA LEU A 102 7.80 0.52 4.57
C LEU A 102 8.30 -0.85 4.08
N GLU A 103 9.22 -1.49 4.81
CA GLU A 103 9.74 -2.82 4.50
C GLU A 103 8.65 -3.91 4.64
N VAL A 104 7.81 -3.83 5.68
CA VAL A 104 6.63 -4.70 5.85
C VAL A 104 5.59 -4.44 4.76
N SER A 105 5.31 -3.17 4.45
CA SER A 105 4.36 -2.77 3.41
C SER A 105 4.80 -3.22 2.02
N ARG A 106 6.11 -3.16 1.72
CA ARG A 106 6.68 -3.70 0.47
C ARG A 106 6.46 -5.20 0.37
N LYS A 107 6.82 -5.97 1.39
CA LYS A 107 6.64 -7.43 1.39
C LYS A 107 5.18 -7.84 1.15
N LYS A 108 4.23 -7.15 1.81
CA LYS A 108 2.80 -7.38 1.58
C LYS A 108 2.36 -7.04 0.15
N ALA A 109 2.97 -6.05 -0.50
CA ALA A 109 2.73 -5.75 -1.90
C ALA A 109 3.35 -6.80 -2.84
N GLU A 110 4.52 -7.37 -2.50
CA GLU A 110 5.15 -8.48 -3.22
C GLU A 110 4.29 -9.76 -3.12
N GLU A 111 3.81 -10.11 -1.91
CA GLU A 111 2.87 -11.21 -1.67
C GLU A 111 1.59 -11.09 -2.52
N LEU A 112 0.95 -9.91 -2.54
CA LEU A 112 -0.24 -9.65 -3.35
C LEU A 112 0.01 -9.67 -4.87
N LEU A 113 1.24 -9.40 -5.32
CA LEU A 113 1.63 -9.51 -6.73
C LEU A 113 1.81 -10.98 -7.14
N ASP A 114 2.39 -11.82 -6.28
CA ASP A 114 2.51 -13.25 -6.53
C ASP A 114 1.14 -13.97 -6.44
N GLU A 115 0.27 -13.63 -5.49
CA GLU A 115 -1.13 -14.11 -5.47
C GLU A 115 -1.84 -13.75 -6.78
N LYS A 116 -1.72 -12.49 -7.23
CA LYS A 116 -2.33 -12.03 -8.49
C LYS A 116 -1.77 -12.77 -9.70
N LYS A 117 -0.48 -13.11 -9.68
CA LYS A 117 0.17 -13.90 -10.73
C LYS A 117 -0.37 -15.33 -10.76
N GLU A 118 -0.47 -16.02 -9.63
CA GLU A 118 -1.10 -17.35 -9.56
C GLU A 118 -2.56 -17.30 -10.04
N GLN A 119 -3.34 -16.30 -9.60
CA GLN A 119 -4.71 -16.08 -10.07
C GLN A 119 -4.77 -15.85 -11.59
N SER A 120 -3.78 -15.17 -12.19
CA SER A 120 -3.66 -14.99 -13.64
C SER A 120 -3.34 -16.31 -14.38
N GLU A 121 -2.48 -17.15 -13.81
CA GLU A 121 -2.15 -18.47 -14.35
C GLU A 121 -3.33 -19.46 -14.26
N VAL A 122 -4.07 -19.46 -13.14
CA VAL A 122 -5.35 -20.18 -13.00
C VAL A 122 -6.38 -19.62 -13.99
N CYS A 123 -6.45 -18.30 -14.11
CA CYS A 123 -7.34 -17.63 -15.04
C CYS A 123 -7.09 -18.02 -16.50
N SER A 124 -5.83 -18.18 -16.89
CA SER A 124 -5.41 -18.56 -18.25
C SER A 124 -5.70 -20.05 -18.51
N ARG A 125 -5.37 -20.94 -17.56
CA ARG A 125 -5.73 -22.37 -17.63
C ARG A 125 -7.24 -22.57 -17.83
N ASN A 126 -8.06 -21.85 -17.06
CA ASN A 126 -9.52 -21.93 -17.20
C ASN A 126 -10.03 -21.38 -18.54
N LEU A 127 -9.38 -20.36 -19.11
CA LEU A 127 -9.72 -19.84 -20.44
C LEU A 127 -9.52 -20.91 -21.53
N GLU A 128 -8.40 -21.64 -21.50
CA GLU A 128 -8.11 -22.71 -22.48
C GLU A 128 -9.05 -23.92 -22.35
N ILE A 129 -9.50 -24.24 -21.14
CA ILE A 129 -10.56 -25.25 -20.92
C ILE A 129 -11.88 -24.80 -21.56
N VAL A 130 -12.27 -23.53 -21.37
CA VAL A 130 -13.49 -22.97 -21.98
C VAL A 130 -13.38 -22.88 -23.51
N LYS A 131 -12.20 -22.54 -24.05
CA LYS A 131 -11.94 -22.62 -25.51
C LYS A 131 -12.12 -24.05 -25.99
N SER A 132 -11.58 -25.03 -25.28
CA SER A 132 -11.69 -26.45 -25.64
C SER A 132 -13.14 -26.93 -25.62
N ALA A 133 -13.94 -26.51 -24.63
CA ALA A 133 -15.37 -26.78 -24.55
C ALA A 133 -16.15 -26.15 -25.73
N LYS A 134 -15.90 -24.87 -26.05
CA LYS A 134 -16.49 -24.19 -27.21
C LYS A 134 -16.25 -24.96 -28.52
N HIS A 135 -15.01 -25.37 -28.78
CA HIS A 135 -14.69 -26.16 -29.98
C HIS A 135 -15.29 -27.57 -29.94
N GLY A 136 -15.47 -28.17 -28.75
CA GLY A 136 -16.19 -29.44 -28.59
C GLY A 136 -17.66 -29.32 -28.97
N LEU A 137 -18.36 -28.31 -28.45
CA LEU A 137 -19.77 -28.05 -28.73
C LEU A 137 -20.00 -27.65 -30.19
N LEU A 138 -19.13 -26.82 -30.79
CA LEU A 138 -19.23 -26.48 -32.22
C LEU A 138 -19.19 -27.74 -33.11
N ARG A 139 -18.30 -28.71 -32.83
CA ARG A 139 -18.29 -29.99 -33.55
C ARG A 139 -19.54 -30.83 -33.33
N LEU A 140 -20.22 -30.72 -32.17
CA LEU A 140 -21.50 -31.40 -31.94
C LEU A 140 -22.63 -30.73 -32.72
N VAL A 141 -22.67 -29.41 -32.75
CA VAL A 141 -23.60 -28.61 -33.58
C VAL A 141 -23.42 -28.94 -35.07
N GLU A 142 -22.19 -28.99 -35.56
CA GLU A 142 -21.85 -29.41 -36.94
C GLU A 142 -22.27 -30.86 -37.24
N ASN A 143 -21.98 -31.81 -36.35
CA ASN A 143 -22.32 -33.23 -36.55
C ASN A 143 -23.84 -33.53 -36.47
N LEU A 144 -24.61 -32.65 -35.83
CA LEU A 144 -26.07 -32.74 -35.73
C LEU A 144 -26.79 -31.93 -36.83
N ASP A 145 -26.03 -31.40 -37.81
CA ASP A 145 -26.50 -30.53 -38.91
C ASP A 145 -27.30 -29.30 -38.43
N LEU A 146 -26.94 -28.81 -37.23
CA LEU A 146 -27.64 -27.69 -36.58
C LEU A 146 -27.11 -26.38 -37.14
N GLY A 147 -27.97 -25.68 -37.90
CA GLY A 147 -27.64 -24.41 -38.53
C GLY A 147 -26.99 -23.41 -37.55
N LEU A 148 -25.74 -23.04 -37.85
CA LEU A 148 -24.86 -22.31 -36.94
C LEU A 148 -25.56 -21.09 -36.31
N PRO A 149 -25.55 -20.92 -34.96
CA PRO A 149 -26.10 -19.73 -34.34
C PRO A 149 -25.36 -18.50 -34.88
N ARG A 150 -26.10 -17.57 -35.50
CA ARG A 150 -25.55 -16.43 -36.27
C ARG A 150 -25.04 -15.29 -35.36
N SER A 151 -24.28 -15.66 -34.32
CA SER A 151 -23.72 -14.75 -33.32
C SER A 151 -22.22 -14.55 -33.52
N ARG A 152 -21.91 -13.58 -34.38
CA ARG A 152 -20.72 -12.70 -34.29
C ARG A 152 -19.41 -13.37 -33.84
N ASN A 153 -18.74 -14.07 -34.76
CA ASN A 153 -17.28 -14.24 -34.72
C ASN A 153 -16.59 -12.88 -34.97
N SER A 154 -16.62 -11.99 -33.97
CA SER A 154 -15.82 -10.76 -33.99
C SER A 154 -14.42 -11.05 -33.49
N GLU A 155 -13.47 -11.19 -34.42
CA GLU A 155 -12.04 -11.03 -34.15
C GLU A 155 -11.80 -9.58 -33.67
N LEU A 156 -11.83 -9.36 -32.36
CA LEU A 156 -11.75 -8.03 -31.74
C LEU A 156 -10.32 -7.48 -31.82
N LYS A 157 -10.00 -6.86 -32.96
CA LYS A 157 -8.86 -5.98 -33.13
C LYS A 157 -9.00 -4.73 -32.24
N HIS A 158 -8.50 -4.76 -31.00
CA HIS A 158 -8.36 -3.55 -30.19
C HIS A 158 -7.07 -3.50 -29.37
N GLU A 159 -6.19 -2.58 -29.81
CA GLU A 159 -5.74 -1.40 -29.07
C GLU A 159 -5.46 -1.50 -27.56
N GLU A 160 -4.30 -0.99 -27.19
CA GLU A 160 -3.63 -1.09 -25.90
C GLU A 160 -4.34 -0.34 -24.75
N LYS A 161 -5.02 -1.09 -23.89
CA LYS A 161 -5.44 -0.70 -22.51
C LYS A 161 -5.37 -1.93 -21.60
N GLY A 162 -5.23 -1.67 -20.29
CA GLY A 162 -4.74 -2.62 -19.28
C GLY A 162 -5.32 -4.04 -19.34
N GLU A 163 -4.42 -5.04 -19.37
CA GLU A 163 -4.70 -6.45 -19.69
C GLU A 163 -5.77 -7.10 -18.81
N ASN A 164 -5.80 -6.77 -17.52
CA ASN A 164 -6.70 -7.39 -16.53
C ASN A 164 -8.19 -7.17 -16.86
N THR A 165 -8.58 -6.00 -17.41
CA THR A 165 -9.98 -5.74 -17.78
C THR A 165 -10.35 -6.37 -19.12
N LYS A 166 -9.38 -6.51 -20.04
CA LYS A 166 -9.58 -7.25 -21.30
C LYS A 166 -9.86 -8.73 -21.04
N LEU A 167 -9.05 -9.39 -20.21
CA LEU A 167 -9.17 -10.82 -19.93
C LEU A 167 -10.53 -11.17 -19.29
N LEU A 168 -11.05 -10.32 -18.39
CA LEU A 168 -12.38 -10.50 -17.80
C LEU A 168 -13.52 -10.38 -18.83
N ASN A 169 -13.45 -9.39 -19.72
CA ASN A 169 -14.45 -9.20 -20.76
C ASN A 169 -14.42 -10.33 -21.81
N GLU A 170 -13.23 -10.77 -22.23
CA GLU A 170 -13.05 -11.90 -23.16
C GLU A 170 -13.62 -13.20 -22.57
N LYS A 171 -13.35 -13.46 -21.28
CA LYS A 171 -13.95 -14.58 -20.54
C LYS A 171 -15.47 -14.53 -20.51
N SER A 172 -16.05 -13.37 -20.15
CA SER A 172 -17.50 -13.21 -20.07
C SER A 172 -18.18 -13.48 -21.41
N ALA A 173 -17.63 -12.93 -22.50
CA ALA A 173 -18.12 -13.19 -23.85
C ALA A 173 -17.99 -14.67 -24.26
N MET A 174 -16.87 -15.33 -23.93
CA MET A 174 -16.68 -16.75 -24.18
C MET A 174 -17.67 -17.64 -23.42
N PHE A 175 -17.94 -17.35 -22.14
CA PHE A 175 -18.92 -18.11 -21.35
C PHE A 175 -20.34 -17.98 -21.91
N SER A 176 -20.73 -16.80 -22.40
CA SER A 176 -22.02 -16.61 -23.10
C SER A 176 -22.12 -17.53 -24.32
N VAL A 177 -21.12 -17.51 -25.20
CA VAL A 177 -21.11 -18.34 -26.42
C VAL A 177 -21.10 -19.84 -26.10
N VAL A 178 -20.43 -20.28 -25.03
CA VAL A 178 -20.50 -21.68 -24.58
C VAL A 178 -21.89 -22.03 -24.07
N LEU A 179 -22.53 -21.16 -23.29
CA LEU A 179 -23.90 -21.39 -22.78
C LEU A 179 -24.94 -21.44 -23.92
N GLU A 180 -24.84 -20.50 -24.88
CA GLU A 180 -25.66 -20.49 -26.10
C GLU A 180 -25.53 -21.80 -26.89
N LEU A 181 -24.32 -22.35 -27.01
CA LEU A 181 -24.05 -23.62 -27.68
C LEU A 181 -24.52 -24.85 -26.89
N VAL A 182 -24.42 -24.86 -25.56
CA VAL A 182 -24.96 -25.95 -24.72
C VAL A 182 -26.48 -26.02 -24.88
N ASN A 183 -27.18 -24.90 -24.70
CA ASN A 183 -28.65 -24.86 -24.76
C ASN A 183 -29.18 -25.35 -26.13
N LEU A 184 -28.52 -24.95 -27.23
CA LEU A 184 -28.88 -25.41 -28.58
C LEU A 184 -28.67 -26.92 -28.79
N VAL A 185 -27.62 -27.50 -28.20
CA VAL A 185 -27.37 -28.95 -28.27
C VAL A 185 -28.36 -29.72 -27.40
N GLU A 186 -28.73 -29.20 -26.23
CA GLU A 186 -29.72 -29.82 -25.33
C GLU A 186 -31.14 -29.80 -25.92
N GLU A 187 -31.59 -28.68 -26.47
CA GLU A 187 -32.89 -28.55 -27.17
C GLU A 187 -33.00 -29.59 -28.31
N LYS A 188 -31.97 -29.68 -29.14
CA LYS A 188 -31.96 -30.55 -30.33
C LYS A 188 -31.71 -32.02 -30.03
N TRP A 189 -31.00 -32.33 -28.95
CA TRP A 189 -30.98 -33.69 -28.42
C TRP A 189 -32.36 -34.11 -27.90
N GLY A 190 -33.09 -33.20 -27.25
CA GLY A 190 -34.46 -33.41 -26.79
C GLY A 190 -35.43 -33.75 -27.94
N GLU A 191 -35.44 -32.94 -29.00
CA GLU A 191 -36.24 -33.19 -30.23
C GLU A 191 -35.94 -34.57 -30.82
N TYR A 192 -34.66 -34.93 -30.94
CA TYR A 192 -34.24 -36.21 -31.50
C TYR A 192 -34.61 -37.41 -30.60
N GLU A 193 -34.53 -37.26 -29.27
CA GLU A 193 -34.94 -38.31 -28.34
C GLU A 193 -36.46 -38.51 -28.34
N GLU A 194 -37.25 -37.44 -28.49
CA GLU A 194 -38.71 -37.56 -28.66
C GLU A 194 -39.08 -38.20 -30.00
N MET A 195 -38.45 -37.78 -31.11
CA MET A 195 -38.66 -38.42 -32.42
C MET A 195 -38.38 -39.93 -32.36
N ARG A 196 -37.25 -40.33 -31.78
CA ARG A 196 -36.90 -41.75 -31.59
C ARG A 196 -37.90 -42.49 -30.68
N LYS A 197 -38.46 -41.85 -29.66
CA LYS A 197 -39.54 -42.44 -28.83
C LYS A 197 -40.84 -42.59 -29.62
N ASN A 198 -41.12 -41.72 -30.58
CA ASN A 198 -42.32 -41.77 -31.42
C ASN A 198 -42.19 -42.89 -32.46
N GLU A 199 -41.09 -42.93 -33.21
CA GLU A 199 -40.74 -44.04 -34.13
C GLU A 199 -40.81 -45.39 -33.40
N LYS A 200 -40.24 -45.49 -32.20
CA LYS A 200 -40.30 -46.71 -31.39
C LYS A 200 -41.74 -47.13 -31.09
N ARG A 201 -42.61 -46.21 -30.65
CA ARG A 201 -44.02 -46.52 -30.35
C ARG A 201 -44.79 -46.94 -31.60
N GLU A 202 -44.52 -46.32 -32.74
CA GLU A 202 -45.13 -46.69 -34.03
C GLU A 202 -44.71 -48.10 -34.48
N LEU A 203 -43.43 -48.46 -34.29
CA LEU A 203 -42.94 -49.81 -34.54
C LEU A 203 -43.51 -50.84 -33.54
N GLU A 204 -43.59 -50.52 -32.24
CA GLU A 204 -44.21 -51.37 -31.22
C GLU A 204 -45.70 -51.63 -31.53
N ASN A 205 -46.45 -50.60 -31.93
CA ASN A 205 -47.84 -50.72 -32.39
C ASN A 205 -47.96 -51.56 -33.66
N SER A 206 -47.06 -51.36 -34.63
CA SER A 206 -47.04 -52.12 -35.89
C SER A 206 -46.75 -53.60 -35.67
N VAL A 207 -45.81 -53.92 -34.77
CA VAL A 207 -45.53 -55.31 -34.36
C VAL A 207 -46.73 -55.92 -33.65
N ALA A 208 -47.38 -55.22 -32.72
CA ALA A 208 -48.58 -55.71 -32.04
C ALA A 208 -49.74 -56.01 -33.03
N SER A 209 -49.93 -55.16 -34.05
CA SER A 209 -50.91 -55.39 -35.12
C SER A 209 -50.56 -56.62 -35.97
N LEU A 210 -49.28 -56.80 -36.33
CA LEU A 210 -48.84 -57.98 -37.08
C LEU A 210 -48.91 -59.26 -36.24
N GLU A 211 -48.73 -59.19 -34.92
CA GLU A 211 -48.99 -60.31 -34.01
C GLU A 211 -50.49 -60.64 -33.87
N GLU A 212 -51.38 -59.66 -34.04
CA GLU A 212 -52.83 -59.88 -34.13
C GLU A 212 -53.22 -60.57 -35.44
N GLU A 213 -52.77 -60.04 -36.59
CA GLU A 213 -53.00 -60.66 -37.90
C GLU A 213 -52.45 -62.10 -37.96
N ASN A 214 -51.27 -62.36 -37.39
CA ASN A 214 -50.72 -63.72 -37.30
C ASN A 214 -51.52 -64.64 -36.36
N ARG A 215 -52.12 -64.11 -35.28
CA ARG A 215 -53.05 -64.86 -34.41
C ARG A 215 -54.32 -65.24 -35.19
N ASP A 216 -54.88 -64.31 -35.95
CA ASP A 216 -56.10 -64.53 -36.73
C ASP A 216 -55.89 -65.47 -37.93
N ILE A 217 -54.79 -65.31 -38.69
CA ILE A 217 -54.39 -66.25 -39.73
C ILE A 217 -54.17 -67.65 -39.12
N SER A 218 -53.54 -67.74 -37.95
CA SER A 218 -53.38 -69.01 -37.22
C SER A 218 -54.72 -69.62 -36.75
N SER A 219 -55.72 -68.78 -36.46
CA SER A 219 -57.08 -69.20 -36.12
C SER A 219 -57.82 -69.73 -37.35
N LEU A 220 -57.80 -68.98 -38.46
CA LEU A 220 -58.38 -69.36 -39.74
C LEU A 220 -57.77 -70.65 -40.29
N LEU A 221 -56.45 -70.84 -40.18
CA LEU A 221 -55.78 -72.09 -40.56
C LEU A 221 -56.23 -73.28 -39.71
N LYS A 222 -56.43 -73.11 -38.40
CA LYS A 222 -57.00 -74.16 -37.53
C LYS A 222 -58.43 -74.51 -37.94
N ILE A 223 -59.26 -73.51 -38.22
CA ILE A 223 -60.65 -73.70 -38.69
C ILE A 223 -60.66 -74.44 -40.03
N ALA A 224 -59.86 -74.01 -41.00
CA ALA A 224 -59.76 -74.63 -42.33
C ALA A 224 -59.22 -76.08 -42.27
N LEU A 225 -58.28 -76.37 -41.37
CA LEU A 225 -57.81 -77.74 -41.12
C LEU A 225 -58.90 -78.63 -40.50
N VAL A 226 -59.71 -78.11 -39.57
CA VAL A 226 -60.85 -78.82 -38.99
C VAL A 226 -61.96 -79.05 -40.03
N GLU A 227 -62.31 -78.05 -40.83
CA GLU A 227 -63.27 -78.22 -41.94
C GLU A 227 -62.75 -79.21 -42.99
N LYS A 228 -61.45 -79.17 -43.33
CA LYS A 228 -60.81 -80.18 -44.19
C LYS A 228 -60.92 -81.58 -43.60
N GLU A 229 -60.60 -81.77 -42.31
CA GLU A 229 -60.76 -83.06 -41.64
C GLU A 229 -62.20 -83.56 -41.65
N VAL A 230 -63.20 -82.67 -41.46
CA VAL A 230 -64.62 -83.03 -41.54
C VAL A 230 -64.99 -83.46 -42.97
N VAL A 231 -64.50 -82.74 -43.99
CA VAL A 231 -64.70 -83.12 -45.40
C VAL A 231 -64.03 -84.46 -45.71
N GLU A 232 -62.78 -84.71 -45.31
CA GLU A 232 -62.10 -86.00 -45.51
C GLU A 232 -62.80 -87.13 -44.76
N LYS A 233 -63.26 -86.89 -43.52
CA LYS A 233 -64.09 -87.83 -42.74
C LYS A 233 -65.48 -88.04 -43.35
N SER A 234 -65.97 -87.16 -44.22
CA SER A 234 -67.20 -87.39 -45.01
C SER A 234 -66.91 -88.17 -46.30
N LEU A 235 -65.84 -87.83 -47.01
CA LEU A 235 -65.39 -88.49 -48.24
C LEU A 235 -64.99 -89.95 -48.00
N ASN A 236 -64.32 -90.24 -46.89
CA ASN A 236 -63.92 -91.59 -46.49
C ASN A 236 -65.11 -92.51 -46.12
N ARG A 237 -66.30 -91.94 -45.85
CA ARG A 237 -67.56 -92.72 -45.71
C ARG A 237 -68.16 -93.12 -47.06
N LEU A 238 -67.75 -92.51 -48.17
CA LEU A 238 -68.14 -92.88 -49.55
C LEU A 238 -67.14 -93.86 -50.19
N ARG A 239 -66.77 -94.94 -49.49
CA ARG A 239 -65.84 -95.96 -50.00
C ARG A 239 -66.55 -97.03 -50.86
N GLY A 240 -67.31 -96.59 -51.86
CA GLY A 240 -67.97 -97.47 -52.84
C GLY A 240 -68.73 -96.67 -53.91
N ASN A 241 -68.75 -97.20 -55.14
CA ASN A 241 -69.44 -96.69 -56.33
C ASN A 241 -69.09 -95.26 -56.84
N SER A 242 -69.10 -95.11 -58.16
CA SER A 242 -68.57 -93.92 -58.85
C SER A 242 -69.58 -92.77 -58.98
N GLU A 243 -70.85 -93.09 -59.17
CA GLU A 243 -71.87 -92.08 -59.52
C GLU A 243 -72.38 -91.29 -58.31
N GLN A 244 -72.57 -91.96 -57.16
CA GLN A 244 -72.92 -91.29 -55.90
C GLN A 244 -71.85 -90.27 -55.47
N LYS A 245 -70.57 -90.51 -55.79
CA LYS A 245 -69.50 -89.51 -55.58
C LYS A 245 -69.70 -88.25 -56.40
N LYS A 246 -70.05 -88.37 -57.69
CA LYS A 246 -70.29 -87.19 -58.55
C LYS A 246 -71.44 -86.32 -58.03
N ALA A 247 -72.55 -86.94 -57.61
CA ALA A 247 -73.68 -86.22 -57.04
C ALA A 247 -73.33 -85.51 -55.71
N ALA A 248 -72.60 -86.19 -54.81
CA ALA A 248 -72.18 -85.60 -53.54
C ALA A 248 -71.16 -84.45 -53.73
N ILE A 249 -70.22 -84.58 -54.66
CA ILE A 249 -69.24 -83.52 -54.98
C ILE A 249 -69.95 -82.26 -55.50
N LEU A 250 -71.00 -82.41 -56.32
CA LEU A 250 -71.80 -81.28 -56.80
C LEU A 250 -72.55 -80.58 -55.65
N GLN A 251 -73.24 -81.31 -54.76
CA GLN A 251 -73.92 -80.68 -53.61
C GLN A 251 -72.97 -80.02 -52.61
N ILE A 252 -71.75 -80.55 -52.45
CA ILE A 252 -70.71 -79.92 -51.63
C ILE A 252 -70.22 -78.62 -52.29
N ALA A 253 -70.08 -78.59 -53.62
CA ALA A 253 -69.76 -77.37 -54.36
C ALA A 253 -70.88 -76.32 -54.28
N GLU A 254 -72.15 -76.71 -54.41
CA GLU A 254 -73.31 -75.80 -54.25
C GLU A 254 -73.34 -75.16 -52.86
N ARG A 255 -73.12 -75.94 -51.79
CA ARG A 255 -73.07 -75.40 -50.42
C ARG A 255 -71.82 -74.58 -50.13
N GLY A 256 -70.68 -74.90 -50.74
CA GLY A 256 -69.49 -74.06 -50.68
C GLY A 256 -69.74 -72.69 -51.30
N LEU A 257 -70.42 -72.64 -52.44
CA LEU A 257 -70.70 -71.41 -53.18
C LEU A 257 -71.77 -70.53 -52.50
N GLN A 258 -72.77 -71.11 -51.83
CA GLN A 258 -73.78 -70.35 -51.07
C GLN A 258 -73.25 -69.71 -49.78
N LYS A 259 -72.09 -70.13 -49.25
CA LYS A 259 -71.52 -69.59 -48.01
C LYS A 259 -70.66 -68.33 -48.23
N VAL A 260 -70.35 -67.98 -49.47
CA VAL A 260 -69.57 -66.77 -49.86
C VAL A 260 -70.54 -65.62 -50.21
N GLY A 261 -71.31 -65.18 -49.22
CA GLY A 261 -72.31 -64.11 -49.39
C GLY A 261 -71.68 -62.72 -49.46
N PHE A 262 -71.76 -62.06 -50.62
CA PHE A 262 -71.46 -60.62 -50.76
C PHE A 262 -72.54 -59.78 -50.06
N GLY A 263 -72.36 -59.52 -48.77
CA GLY A 263 -73.26 -58.69 -47.96
C GLY A 263 -72.87 -57.22 -47.98
N LEU A 264 -73.43 -56.43 -48.91
CA LEU A 264 -73.37 -54.97 -48.84
C LEU A 264 -74.50 -54.48 -47.91
N GLY A 265 -74.19 -54.15 -46.65
CA GLY A 265 -75.18 -53.79 -45.63
C GLY A 265 -74.74 -52.60 -44.78
N PHE A 266 -75.59 -51.58 -44.68
CA PHE A 266 -75.29 -50.29 -44.06
C PHE A 266 -76.03 -50.15 -42.71
N GLY A 267 -75.31 -49.86 -41.63
CA GLY A 267 -75.86 -49.29 -40.39
C GLY A 267 -76.17 -50.23 -39.20
N PHE A 268 -75.61 -49.88 -38.04
CA PHE A 268 -76.19 -49.90 -36.67
C PHE A 268 -77.11 -51.06 -36.20
N MET A 269 -76.77 -51.68 -35.06
CA MET A 269 -77.34 -51.30 -33.73
C MET A 269 -76.52 -51.91 -32.56
N MET A 270 -77.03 -51.88 -31.32
CA MET A 270 -76.28 -51.86 -30.04
C MET A 270 -76.93 -52.76 -28.95
N GLY A 271 -76.14 -53.30 -28.02
CA GLY A 271 -76.61 -54.03 -26.81
C GLY A 271 -77.08 -55.49 -27.04
N SER A 272 -77.58 -56.25 -26.05
CA SER A 272 -77.58 -56.13 -24.57
C SER A 272 -78.12 -57.46 -23.97
N ALA A 273 -77.99 -57.85 -22.68
CA ALA A 273 -77.28 -57.26 -21.52
C ALA A 273 -76.35 -58.34 -20.90
N THR A 274 -76.33 -58.83 -19.64
CA THR A 274 -77.09 -58.69 -18.36
C THR A 274 -76.05 -58.73 -17.19
N SER A 275 -76.30 -58.72 -15.87
CA SER A 275 -77.47 -58.66 -14.95
C SER A 275 -77.02 -57.81 -13.70
N GLU A 276 -77.85 -57.34 -12.75
CA GLU A 276 -79.18 -57.77 -12.28
C GLU A 276 -80.18 -56.60 -12.08
N THR A 277 -81.46 -56.99 -12.05
CA THR A 277 -82.71 -56.24 -11.71
C THR A 277 -82.85 -56.03 -10.18
N PRO A 278 -83.89 -55.34 -9.62
CA PRO A 278 -85.18 -54.87 -10.18
C PRO A 278 -85.47 -53.37 -9.95
N SER A 279 -86.64 -52.79 -10.26
CA SER A 279 -87.73 -52.98 -11.25
C SER A 279 -88.89 -52.03 -10.84
N ASP A 280 -89.75 -51.70 -11.81
CA ASP A 280 -91.17 -51.29 -11.68
C ASP A 280 -91.55 -49.87 -12.15
N ASN A 281 -91.84 -49.74 -13.45
CA ASN A 281 -93.21 -49.71 -14.04
C ASN A 281 -94.34 -49.04 -13.23
N LEU A 282 -95.30 -48.31 -13.82
CA LEU A 282 -95.45 -47.66 -15.14
C LEU A 282 -96.66 -46.70 -15.04
N ASP A 283 -96.91 -45.88 -16.06
CA ASP A 283 -97.89 -44.79 -16.03
C ASP A 283 -99.26 -45.14 -16.68
N SER A 284 -100.24 -44.24 -16.56
CA SER A 284 -101.52 -44.11 -17.30
C SER A 284 -102.73 -45.04 -16.99
N ASP A 285 -103.55 -44.55 -16.04
CA ASP A 285 -104.96 -44.08 -16.25
C ASP A 285 -106.15 -45.05 -16.53
N ALA A 286 -107.35 -44.53 -16.20
CA ALA A 286 -108.72 -44.93 -16.57
C ALA A 286 -109.47 -46.05 -15.79
N ASN A 287 -110.30 -45.58 -14.83
CA ASN A 287 -111.70 -45.98 -14.59
C ASN A 287 -112.04 -47.28 -13.80
N VAL A 288 -112.51 -47.13 -12.54
CA VAL A 288 -113.86 -47.55 -12.05
C VAL A 288 -114.13 -47.00 -10.63
N LYS A 289 -115.42 -46.87 -10.23
CA LYS A 289 -115.94 -46.43 -8.91
C LYS A 289 -115.62 -47.45 -7.78
N SER A 290 -115.69 -47.19 -6.47
CA SER A 290 -116.72 -46.44 -5.71
C SER A 290 -116.34 -46.28 -4.21
N ASP A 291 -116.92 -45.26 -3.54
CA ASP A 291 -117.27 -45.13 -2.11
C ASP A 291 -116.24 -45.29 -0.95
N ASN A 292 -116.16 -44.26 -0.08
CA ASN A 292 -115.54 -44.15 1.28
C ASN A 292 -114.01 -44.46 1.41
N ASP A 293 -113.22 -43.88 2.31
CA ASP A 293 -113.49 -43.28 3.64
C ASP A 293 -112.43 -42.19 3.98
N GLU A 294 -112.79 -41.10 4.67
CA GLU A 294 -112.03 -39.81 4.66
C GLU A 294 -110.82 -39.71 5.62
N CYS A 295 -110.25 -40.82 6.11
CA CYS A 295 -109.33 -40.78 7.28
C CYS A 295 -107.83 -41.09 7.02
N GLN A 296 -107.38 -41.40 5.80
CA GLN A 296 -106.02 -41.96 5.58
C GLN A 296 -105.02 -41.02 4.87
N GLU A 297 -105.49 -39.96 4.19
CA GLU A 297 -104.65 -39.06 3.37
C GLU A 297 -103.66 -38.21 4.20
N ALA A 298 -104.00 -37.90 5.45
CA ALA A 298 -103.13 -37.14 6.35
C ALA A 298 -101.82 -37.87 6.72
N VAL A 299 -101.81 -39.22 6.66
CA VAL A 299 -100.66 -40.04 7.10
C VAL A 299 -99.53 -40.03 6.07
N THR A 300 -99.85 -40.07 4.78
CA THR A 300 -98.88 -39.97 3.68
C THR A 300 -98.35 -38.55 3.51
N LEU A 301 -99.17 -37.53 3.76
CA LEU A 301 -98.72 -36.15 3.86
C LEU A 301 -97.75 -35.97 5.04
N ALA A 302 -98.03 -36.57 6.19
CA ALA A 302 -97.13 -36.52 7.35
C ALA A 302 -95.76 -37.17 7.08
N SER A 303 -95.71 -38.36 6.44
CA SER A 303 -94.43 -39.04 6.16
C SER A 303 -93.58 -38.35 5.10
N THR A 304 -94.21 -37.71 4.11
CA THR A 304 -93.48 -36.90 3.10
C THR A 304 -92.93 -35.62 3.72
N VAL A 305 -93.73 -34.91 4.54
CA VAL A 305 -93.27 -33.74 5.33
C VAL A 305 -92.16 -34.13 6.31
N GLU A 306 -92.23 -35.29 6.97
CA GLU A 306 -91.17 -35.78 7.86
C GLU A 306 -89.87 -36.05 7.09
N THR A 307 -89.96 -36.66 5.90
CA THR A 307 -88.81 -36.95 5.03
C THR A 307 -88.14 -35.66 4.54
N ILE A 308 -88.94 -34.67 4.09
CA ILE A 308 -88.45 -33.34 3.71
C ILE A 308 -87.81 -32.64 4.93
N THR A 309 -88.43 -32.73 6.11
CA THR A 309 -87.89 -32.15 7.35
C THR A 309 -86.56 -32.79 7.75
N LYS A 310 -86.40 -34.11 7.60
CA LYS A 310 -85.13 -34.82 7.83
C LYS A 310 -84.05 -34.36 6.85
N LYS A 311 -84.38 -34.25 5.55
CA LYS A 311 -83.46 -33.73 4.52
C LYS A 311 -83.00 -32.30 4.83
N LEU A 312 -83.94 -31.38 5.08
CA LEU A 312 -83.64 -29.99 5.42
C LEU A 312 -82.80 -29.87 6.70
N ARG A 313 -83.00 -30.72 7.71
CA ARG A 313 -82.14 -30.76 8.91
C ARG A 313 -80.70 -31.14 8.57
N VAL A 314 -80.49 -32.14 7.72
CA VAL A 314 -79.14 -32.52 7.26
C VAL A 314 -78.49 -31.36 6.51
N GLU A 315 -79.19 -30.75 5.55
CA GLU A 315 -78.72 -29.60 4.78
C GLU A 315 -78.36 -28.41 5.68
N ILE A 316 -79.19 -28.08 6.67
CA ILE A 316 -78.89 -27.04 7.69
C ILE A 316 -77.59 -27.36 8.44
N THR A 317 -77.40 -28.60 8.92
CA THR A 317 -76.14 -28.98 9.62
C THR A 317 -74.92 -29.01 8.71
N GLN A 318 -75.09 -29.25 7.41
CA GLN A 318 -74.00 -29.18 6.42
C GLN A 318 -73.62 -27.74 6.12
N LEU A 319 -74.59 -26.85 5.92
CA LEU A 319 -74.37 -25.41 5.74
C LEU A 319 -73.74 -24.77 6.98
N GLN A 320 -74.18 -25.17 8.19
CA GLN A 320 -73.55 -24.74 9.45
C GLN A 320 -72.07 -25.16 9.53
N ARG A 321 -71.74 -26.40 9.15
CA ARG A 321 -70.35 -26.88 9.15
C ARG A 321 -69.49 -26.12 8.13
N SER A 322 -69.99 -25.93 6.91
CA SER A 322 -69.28 -25.19 5.85
C SER A 322 -69.10 -23.70 6.19
N LEU A 323 -70.06 -23.09 6.89
CA LEU A 323 -69.92 -21.73 7.42
C LEU A 323 -68.83 -21.64 8.49
N GLU A 324 -68.72 -22.64 9.38
CA GLU A 324 -67.70 -22.65 10.44
C GLU A 324 -66.30 -22.96 9.90
N GLU A 325 -66.21 -23.86 8.91
CA GLU A 325 -64.99 -24.13 8.13
C GLU A 325 -64.50 -22.84 7.44
N SER A 326 -65.40 -22.13 6.74
CA SER A 326 -65.08 -20.84 6.11
C SER A 326 -64.72 -19.72 7.10
N ARG A 327 -65.15 -19.81 8.38
CA ARG A 327 -64.73 -18.89 9.44
C ARG A 327 -63.32 -19.22 9.93
N SER A 328 -63.04 -20.49 10.18
CA SER A 328 -61.69 -20.97 10.54
C SER A 328 -60.66 -20.58 9.49
N ASP A 329 -61.00 -20.71 8.20
CA ASP A 329 -60.12 -20.28 7.10
C ASP A 329 -59.94 -18.76 7.08
N MET A 330 -61.00 -17.97 7.32
CA MET A 330 -60.92 -16.51 7.41
C MET A 330 -60.04 -16.06 8.60
N GLU A 331 -60.17 -16.69 9.77
CA GLU A 331 -59.34 -16.41 10.94
C GLU A 331 -57.86 -16.77 10.71
N SER A 332 -57.61 -17.90 10.03
CA SER A 332 -56.26 -18.32 9.61
C SER A 332 -55.63 -17.31 8.64
N LEU A 333 -56.37 -16.85 7.63
CA LEU A 333 -55.94 -15.83 6.68
C LEU A 333 -55.72 -14.46 7.35
N GLN A 334 -56.58 -14.07 8.29
CA GLN A 334 -56.43 -12.85 9.07
C GLN A 334 -55.15 -12.88 9.90
N HIS A 335 -54.90 -13.95 10.67
CA HIS A 335 -53.66 -14.12 11.43
C HIS A 335 -52.40 -14.13 10.54
N LEU A 336 -52.47 -14.69 9.33
CA LEU A 336 -51.38 -14.59 8.35
C LEU A 336 -51.18 -13.15 7.85
N SER A 337 -52.27 -12.40 7.62
CA SER A 337 -52.23 -10.98 7.22
C SER A 337 -51.66 -10.09 8.31
N ASP A 338 -52.08 -10.28 9.57
CA ASP A 338 -51.58 -9.56 10.73
C ASP A 338 -50.08 -9.83 10.93
N LYS A 339 -49.65 -11.10 10.80
CA LYS A 339 -48.25 -11.51 10.90
C LYS A 339 -47.37 -11.00 9.76
N GLN A 340 -47.94 -10.81 8.55
CA GLN A 340 -47.25 -10.11 7.46
C GLN A 340 -47.15 -8.61 7.76
N SER A 341 -48.22 -7.99 8.25
CA SER A 341 -48.28 -6.57 8.60
C SER A 341 -47.30 -6.21 9.73
N GLN A 342 -47.18 -7.04 10.76
CA GLN A 342 -46.18 -6.90 11.82
C GLN A 342 -44.76 -6.92 11.24
N LYS A 343 -44.43 -7.92 10.40
CA LYS A 343 -43.11 -8.01 9.77
C LYS A 343 -42.78 -6.82 8.86
N LEU A 344 -43.78 -6.27 8.17
CA LEU A 344 -43.61 -5.06 7.37
C LEU A 344 -43.32 -3.83 8.25
N ALA A 345 -43.97 -3.71 9.41
CA ALA A 345 -43.69 -2.66 10.38
C ALA A 345 -42.29 -2.80 11.03
N GLU A 346 -41.90 -4.02 11.41
CA GLU A 346 -40.55 -4.34 11.93
C GLU A 346 -39.46 -4.00 10.89
N ASN A 347 -39.64 -4.44 9.64
CA ASN A 347 -38.74 -4.12 8.54
C ASN A 347 -38.69 -2.61 8.25
N MET A 348 -39.82 -1.89 8.35
CA MET A 348 -39.87 -0.43 8.15
C MET A 348 -39.01 0.31 9.19
N ILE A 349 -39.08 -0.10 10.46
CA ILE A 349 -38.24 0.46 11.53
C ILE A 349 -36.76 0.13 11.27
N TYR A 350 -36.44 -1.11 10.91
CA TYR A 350 -35.07 -1.53 10.62
C TYR A 350 -34.46 -0.81 9.40
N ILE A 351 -35.24 -0.60 8.33
CA ILE A 351 -34.81 0.20 7.17
C ILE A 351 -34.48 1.63 7.62
N LYS A 352 -35.38 2.26 8.39
CA LYS A 352 -35.14 3.61 8.90
C LYS A 352 -33.88 3.69 9.77
N GLU A 353 -33.66 2.73 10.66
CA GLU A 353 -32.42 2.66 11.44
C GLU A 353 -31.16 2.59 10.57
N LEU A 354 -31.21 1.91 9.42
CA LEU A 354 -30.09 1.86 8.47
C LEU A 354 -29.92 3.18 7.71
N GLU A 355 -31.01 3.89 7.40
CA GLU A 355 -30.98 5.22 6.81
C GLU A 355 -30.41 6.27 7.78
N ASP A 356 -30.85 6.26 9.04
CA ASP A 356 -30.32 7.11 10.11
C ASP A 356 -28.82 6.82 10.35
N LYS A 357 -28.41 5.54 10.42
CA LYS A 357 -26.98 5.14 10.53
C LYS A 357 -26.16 5.58 9.32
N LYS A 358 -26.71 5.49 8.10
CA LYS A 358 -26.06 5.98 6.87
C LYS A 358 -25.86 7.50 6.92
N MET A 359 -26.87 8.25 7.37
CA MET A 359 -26.81 9.71 7.49
C MET A 359 -25.71 10.16 8.47
N MET A 360 -25.67 9.54 9.66
CA MET A 360 -24.61 9.78 10.65
C MET A 360 -23.20 9.46 10.10
N LEU A 361 -23.06 8.40 9.30
CA LEU A 361 -21.79 8.04 8.68
C LEU A 361 -21.38 9.01 7.56
N THR A 362 -22.32 9.52 6.76
CA THR A 362 -22.01 10.56 5.77
C THR A 362 -21.61 11.87 6.43
N GLU A 363 -22.31 12.29 7.50
CA GLU A 363 -21.96 13.49 8.28
C GLU A 363 -20.55 13.36 8.88
N LYS A 364 -20.21 12.23 9.50
CA LYS A 364 -18.87 12.03 10.06
C LYS A 364 -17.76 11.95 8.99
N VAL A 365 -18.06 11.45 7.79
CA VAL A 365 -17.11 11.48 6.67
C VAL A 365 -16.92 12.91 6.15
N GLU A 366 -17.97 13.74 6.10
CA GLU A 366 -17.87 15.15 5.74
C GLU A 366 -17.07 15.96 6.77
N GLU A 367 -17.29 15.73 8.07
CA GLU A 367 -16.49 16.32 9.16
C GLU A 367 -15.00 15.97 9.03
N LEU A 368 -14.67 14.69 8.81
CA LEU A 368 -13.28 14.23 8.65
C LEU A 368 -12.62 14.75 7.36
N MET A 369 -13.39 15.00 6.28
CA MET A 369 -12.86 15.64 5.07
C MET A 369 -12.51 17.12 5.31
N ILE A 370 -13.25 17.82 6.17
CA ILE A 370 -12.93 19.21 6.58
C ILE A 370 -11.67 19.21 7.46
N GLU A 371 -11.62 18.38 8.50
CA GLU A 371 -10.46 18.25 9.40
C GLU A 371 -9.17 17.90 8.63
N ASN A 372 -9.25 16.92 7.72
CA ASN A 372 -8.11 16.57 6.86
C ASN A 372 -7.65 17.76 6.00
N LYS A 373 -8.57 18.49 5.37
CA LYS A 373 -8.23 19.67 4.55
C LYS A 373 -7.58 20.78 5.38
N GLU A 374 -8.06 21.04 6.59
CA GLU A 374 -7.46 22.05 7.48
C GLU A 374 -6.02 21.63 7.87
N SER A 375 -5.79 20.35 8.12
CA SER A 375 -4.45 19.79 8.38
C SER A 375 -3.52 19.84 7.15
N GLU A 376 -4.04 19.63 5.92
CA GLU A 376 -3.27 19.77 4.67
C GLU A 376 -2.83 21.22 4.44
N GLU A 377 -3.69 22.19 4.75
CA GLU A 377 -3.33 23.61 4.70
C GLU A 377 -2.31 23.96 5.80
N GLU A 378 -2.42 23.40 7.01
CA GLU A 378 -1.40 23.59 8.06
C GLU A 378 -0.04 22.98 7.67
N ILE A 379 0.00 21.74 7.18
CA ILE A 379 1.22 21.09 6.66
C ILE A 379 1.87 21.92 5.53
N SER A 380 1.05 22.59 4.72
CA SER A 380 1.54 23.49 3.67
C SER A 380 2.18 24.75 4.24
N ARG A 381 1.59 25.36 5.28
CA ARG A 381 2.15 26.54 5.99
C ARG A 381 3.46 26.21 6.69
N TRP A 382 3.54 25.07 7.40
CA TRP A 382 4.78 24.62 8.04
C TRP A 382 5.89 24.33 7.01
N ARG A 383 5.56 23.77 5.85
CA ARG A 383 6.51 23.52 4.77
C ARG A 383 7.13 24.81 4.24
N GLU A 384 6.31 25.83 3.97
CA GLU A 384 6.76 27.15 3.50
C GLU A 384 7.66 27.83 4.55
N ALA A 385 7.30 27.74 5.84
CA ALA A 385 8.14 28.23 6.93
C ALA A 385 9.51 27.54 6.98
N CYS A 386 9.56 26.20 6.92
CA CYS A 386 10.82 25.46 6.90
C CYS A 386 11.67 25.75 5.63
N GLU A 387 11.05 25.96 4.47
CA GLU A 387 11.78 26.35 3.26
C GLU A 387 12.41 27.73 3.42
N MET A 388 11.70 28.71 3.98
CA MET A 388 12.27 30.03 4.30
C MET A 388 13.42 29.96 5.33
N GLU A 389 13.31 29.13 6.37
CA GLU A 389 14.39 28.93 7.34
C GLU A 389 15.63 28.29 6.71
N VAL A 390 15.47 27.29 5.83
CA VAL A 390 16.58 26.66 5.12
C VAL A 390 17.24 27.63 4.14
N GLU A 391 16.48 28.46 3.42
CA GLU A 391 17.06 29.45 2.50
C GLU A 391 17.77 30.58 3.26
N ALA A 392 17.24 31.01 4.41
CA ALA A 392 17.93 31.92 5.31
C ALA A 392 19.24 31.32 5.87
N GLY A 393 19.22 30.04 6.28
CA GLY A 393 20.40 29.32 6.74
C GLY A 393 21.48 29.17 5.65
N LYS A 394 21.09 28.78 4.43
CA LYS A 394 21.97 28.74 3.25
C LYS A 394 22.61 30.11 2.98
N LYS A 395 21.84 31.19 3.08
CA LYS A 395 22.34 32.56 2.91
C LYS A 395 23.38 32.91 3.98
N ALA A 396 23.07 32.71 5.26
CA ALA A 396 23.99 33.02 6.37
C ALA A 396 25.30 32.21 6.28
N ILE A 397 25.23 30.93 5.89
CA ILE A 397 26.41 30.08 5.65
C ILE A 397 27.27 30.63 4.51
N ASN A 398 26.66 31.11 3.42
CA ASN A 398 27.40 31.73 2.32
C ASN A 398 28.03 33.07 2.76
N GLU A 399 27.32 33.93 3.47
CA GLU A 399 27.85 35.21 3.98
C GLU A 399 29.04 34.97 4.93
N HIS A 400 28.94 34.03 5.86
CA HIS A 400 30.06 33.63 6.73
C HIS A 400 31.23 33.00 5.96
N LYS A 401 30.95 32.27 4.86
CA LYS A 401 31.97 31.66 4.02
C LYS A 401 32.77 32.69 3.22
N GLU A 402 32.14 33.75 2.72
CA GLU A 402 32.86 34.83 2.05
C GLU A 402 33.67 35.66 3.06
N LEU A 403 33.11 35.98 4.24
CA LEU A 403 33.87 36.62 5.33
C LEU A 403 35.13 35.83 5.73
N LEU A 404 35.03 34.50 5.85
CA LEU A 404 36.20 33.65 6.11
C LEU A 404 37.25 33.69 4.99
N LYS A 405 36.87 33.91 3.73
CA LYS A 405 37.87 34.12 2.66
C LYS A 405 38.56 35.46 2.85
N ASP A 406 37.80 36.53 3.06
CA ASP A 406 38.34 37.88 3.24
C ASP A 406 39.33 37.93 4.42
N GLU A 407 39.01 37.26 5.54
CA GLU A 407 39.92 37.10 6.68
C GLU A 407 41.18 36.28 6.34
N ILE A 408 41.05 35.18 5.60
CA ILE A 408 42.19 34.34 5.17
C ILE A 408 43.09 35.08 4.18
N GLU A 409 42.51 35.84 3.23
CA GLU A 409 43.25 36.65 2.26
C GLU A 409 43.96 37.82 2.95
N ALA A 410 43.30 38.52 3.88
CA ALA A 410 43.92 39.56 4.70
C ALA A 410 45.07 39.01 5.56
N ALA A 411 44.89 37.84 6.19
CA ALA A 411 45.93 37.17 6.97
C ALA A 411 47.11 36.73 6.09
N ALA A 412 46.85 36.23 4.88
CA ALA A 412 47.89 35.84 3.91
C ALA A 412 48.70 37.05 3.42
N ILE A 413 48.04 38.18 3.13
CA ILE A 413 48.71 39.45 2.77
C ILE A 413 49.57 39.94 3.94
N ALA A 414 49.03 40.00 5.16
CA ALA A 414 49.79 40.43 6.34
C ALA A 414 51.02 39.53 6.63
N ALA A 415 50.88 38.21 6.45
CA ALA A 415 51.98 37.26 6.57
C ALA A 415 53.04 37.46 5.47
N TRP A 416 52.62 37.72 4.23
CA TRP A 416 53.54 38.00 3.13
C TRP A 416 54.32 39.31 3.36
N GLU A 417 53.65 40.40 3.75
CA GLU A 417 54.33 41.66 4.08
C GLU A 417 55.30 41.50 5.27
N ALA A 418 54.98 40.66 6.27
CA ALA A 418 55.88 40.38 7.38
C ALA A 418 57.14 39.62 6.93
N ALA A 419 57.01 38.67 6.01
CA ALA A 419 58.14 37.99 5.38
C ALA A 419 58.99 38.94 4.52
N GLU A 420 58.35 39.80 3.71
CA GLU A 420 58.98 40.83 2.88
C GLU A 420 59.82 41.81 3.73
N ARG A 421 59.25 42.34 4.83
CA ARG A 421 59.97 43.19 5.79
C ARG A 421 61.16 42.47 6.45
N SER A 422 61.01 41.18 6.76
CA SER A 422 62.08 40.35 7.32
C SER A 422 63.22 40.14 6.33
N LEU A 423 62.90 39.89 5.05
CA LEU A 423 63.88 39.75 3.96
C LEU A 423 64.67 41.04 3.74
N GLN A 424 64.00 42.19 3.63
CA GLN A 424 64.65 43.51 3.50
C GLN A 424 65.58 43.82 4.69
N LEU A 425 65.21 43.39 5.89
CA LEU A 425 66.03 43.52 7.09
C LEU A 425 67.22 42.54 7.13
N ALA A 426 67.09 41.36 6.52
CA ALA A 426 68.21 40.44 6.29
C ALA A 426 69.19 40.99 5.22
N ASP A 427 68.67 41.54 4.12
CA ASP A 427 69.49 42.10 3.04
C ASP A 427 70.25 43.36 3.46
N SER A 428 69.63 44.26 4.21
CA SER A 428 70.33 45.43 4.78
C SER A 428 71.48 44.99 5.70
N ARG A 429 71.25 44.04 6.61
CA ARG A 429 72.32 43.41 7.41
C ARG A 429 73.41 42.78 6.54
N ALA A 430 73.04 42.09 5.46
CA ALA A 430 74.01 41.50 4.53
C ALA A 430 74.83 42.56 3.77
N THR A 431 74.24 43.72 3.39
CA THR A 431 75.01 44.83 2.81
C THR A 431 75.98 45.44 3.81
N GLU A 432 75.61 45.56 5.08
CA GLU A 432 76.48 46.12 6.11
C GLU A 432 77.65 45.18 6.44
N LEU A 433 77.39 43.87 6.55
CA LEU A 433 78.44 42.85 6.66
C LEU A 433 79.39 42.86 5.45
N ARG A 434 78.88 43.07 4.23
CA ARG A 434 79.72 43.24 3.02
C ARG A 434 80.66 44.45 3.15
N LYS A 435 80.16 45.63 3.54
CA LYS A 435 81.00 46.83 3.78
C LYS A 435 82.06 46.59 4.85
N GLN A 436 81.71 45.90 5.94
CA GLN A 436 82.66 45.58 7.02
C GLN A 436 83.76 44.64 6.53
N ILE A 437 83.43 43.63 5.71
CA ILE A 437 84.40 42.75 5.06
C ILE A 437 85.29 43.53 4.07
N GLU A 438 84.73 44.45 3.29
CA GLU A 438 85.48 45.32 2.37
C GLU A 438 86.47 46.23 3.12
N GLU A 439 86.04 46.90 4.20
CA GLU A 439 86.94 47.74 5.01
C GLU A 439 88.01 46.92 5.74
N LEU A 440 87.68 45.74 6.29
CA LEU A 440 88.68 44.83 6.86
C LEU A 440 89.67 44.34 5.80
N THR A 441 89.21 44.09 4.57
CA THR A 441 90.08 43.71 3.44
C THR A 441 90.98 44.88 3.03
N ARG A 442 90.46 46.11 3.01
CA ARG A 442 91.26 47.34 2.77
C ARG A 442 92.29 47.57 3.87
N GLN A 443 91.94 47.31 5.14
CA GLN A 443 92.87 47.37 6.26
C GLN A 443 93.94 46.28 6.16
N LEU A 444 93.60 45.05 5.77
CA LEU A 444 94.55 43.99 5.47
C LEU A 444 95.48 44.35 4.31
N GLU A 445 94.97 44.93 3.22
CA GLU A 445 95.82 45.45 2.13
C GLU A 445 96.77 46.55 2.60
N VAL A 446 96.32 47.49 3.43
CA VAL A 446 97.17 48.56 3.97
C VAL A 446 98.21 47.99 4.94
N ALA A 447 97.82 47.03 5.79
CA ALA A 447 98.73 46.31 6.67
C ALA A 447 99.77 45.51 5.88
N GLU A 448 99.37 44.80 4.83
CA GLU A 448 100.28 44.02 3.98
C GLU A 448 101.19 44.92 3.13
N LYS A 449 100.70 46.07 2.63
CA LYS A 449 101.54 47.09 1.98
C LYS A 449 102.56 47.67 2.97
N LYS A 450 102.14 47.98 4.21
CA LYS A 450 103.02 48.43 5.30
C LYS A 450 104.02 47.33 5.71
N GLU A 451 103.61 46.07 5.69
CA GLU A 451 104.49 44.93 5.96
C GLU A 451 105.47 44.69 4.80
N ARG A 452 105.05 44.80 3.54
CA ARG A 452 105.94 44.77 2.37
C ARG A 452 106.97 45.91 2.41
N ILE A 453 106.59 47.10 2.90
CA ILE A 453 107.51 48.23 3.13
C ILE A 453 108.47 47.94 4.30
N ASN A 454 107.97 47.40 5.43
CA ASN A 454 108.83 47.01 6.56
C ASN A 454 109.77 45.85 6.17
N ARG A 455 109.30 44.83 5.44
CA ARG A 455 110.09 43.77 4.81
C ARG A 455 111.06 44.28 3.72
N ARG A 456 111.00 45.56 3.33
CA ARG A 456 112.04 46.24 2.52
C ARG A 456 113.00 47.07 3.39
N ARG A 457 112.53 47.74 4.45
CA ARG A 457 113.39 48.47 5.41
C ARG A 457 114.25 47.55 6.27
N VAL A 458 113.68 46.45 6.77
CA VAL A 458 114.39 45.42 7.55
C VAL A 458 115.43 44.68 6.70
N ARG A 459 115.29 44.64 5.37
CA ARG A 459 116.34 44.12 4.47
C ARG A 459 117.58 45.01 4.37
N HIS A 460 117.62 46.16 5.06
CA HIS A 460 118.82 46.99 5.17
C HIS A 460 119.50 46.93 6.55
N VAL A 461 119.00 46.11 7.50
CA VAL A 461 119.62 45.93 8.83
C VAL A 461 119.67 44.44 9.19
N CYS A 462 120.89 43.88 9.12
CA CYS A 462 121.38 42.56 9.57
C CYS A 462 120.55 41.26 9.33
N TRP A 463 121.16 40.35 8.57
CA TRP A 463 121.08 38.88 8.74
C TRP A 463 121.92 38.46 9.98
N PRO A 464 121.97 37.19 10.51
CA PRO A 464 121.75 35.91 9.80
C PRO A 464 121.09 34.72 10.58
N MET A 465 120.77 33.63 9.85
CA MET A 465 120.63 32.21 10.34
C MET A 465 119.61 31.89 11.46
N ARG A 466 119.13 30.65 11.68
CA ARG A 466 119.42 29.31 11.11
C ARG A 466 118.15 28.43 11.13
N ALA A 467 118.12 27.33 10.37
CA ALA A 467 117.01 26.38 10.41
C ALA A 467 117.12 25.38 11.58
N LEU A 468 115.99 25.12 12.25
CA LEU A 468 115.77 23.93 13.07
C LEU A 468 114.70 23.06 12.39
N LYS A 469 115.01 21.77 12.21
CA LYS A 469 114.06 20.79 11.67
C LYS A 469 113.21 20.22 12.79
N PHE A 470 111.93 19.99 12.53
CA PHE A 470 111.20 18.88 13.13
C PHE A 470 110.39 18.15 12.04
N CYS A 471 110.12 16.86 12.25
CA CYS A 471 109.68 15.95 11.18
C CYS A 471 108.14 15.79 11.11
N PRO A 472 107.59 15.35 9.96
CA PRO A 472 106.15 15.29 9.71
C PRO A 472 105.52 13.93 10.07
N ALA A 473 104.23 13.94 10.40
CA ALA A 473 103.35 12.77 10.41
C ALA A 473 101.88 13.15 10.12
N THR A 474 101.48 12.94 8.86
CA THR A 474 100.28 12.17 8.43
C THR A 474 98.94 12.27 9.20
N ASN A 475 97.91 12.76 8.48
CA ASN A 475 96.58 12.18 8.20
C ASN A 475 96.02 11.14 9.22
N THR A 476 94.77 11.20 9.69
CA THR A 476 93.51 11.04 8.89
C THR A 476 92.25 11.22 9.78
N THR A 477 91.08 11.36 9.14
CA THR A 477 89.71 11.05 9.64
C THR A 477 89.13 11.91 10.79
N GLY A 478 87.87 12.35 10.63
CA GLY A 478 87.18 13.15 11.64
C GLY A 478 85.72 13.51 11.33
N ILE A 479 84.95 12.64 10.68
CA ILE A 479 83.50 12.86 10.51
C ILE A 479 82.84 12.89 11.89
N ARG A 480 82.09 13.97 12.19
CA ARG A 480 81.12 13.99 13.30
C ARG A 480 79.82 14.61 12.83
N ASN A 481 78.83 13.75 12.66
CA ASN A 481 77.43 14.15 12.61
C ASN A 481 77.04 14.77 13.96
N VAL A 482 76.16 15.77 13.94
CA VAL A 482 75.36 16.15 15.10
C VAL A 482 73.91 15.99 14.69
N THR A 483 73.32 14.87 15.08
CA THR A 483 71.93 14.50 14.82
C THR A 483 71.11 14.73 16.09
N GLN A 484 69.88 15.25 15.94
CA GLN A 484 68.86 15.39 16.99
C GLN A 484 69.21 16.28 18.20
N MET A 485 68.42 17.33 18.39
CA MET A 485 67.43 17.28 19.47
C MET A 485 66.06 17.65 18.90
N LEU A 486 65.08 16.78 19.09
CA LEU A 486 63.65 17.04 18.90
C LEU A 486 63.05 17.32 20.29
N PRO A 487 62.21 18.35 20.45
CA PRO A 487 61.10 18.32 21.39
C PRO A 487 59.89 17.67 20.70
N GLU A 488 59.19 16.79 21.41
CA GLU A 488 57.93 16.22 20.94
C GLU A 488 56.81 17.28 21.04
N MET A 489 55.96 17.37 20.02
CA MET A 489 54.70 18.10 20.05
C MET A 489 53.59 17.14 19.63
N HIS A 490 52.72 16.77 20.59
CA HIS A 490 51.68 15.79 20.36
C HIS A 490 50.61 16.32 19.40
N THR A 491 50.36 15.59 18.31
CA THR A 491 49.16 15.77 17.49
C THR A 491 47.98 15.09 18.18
N LEU A 492 46.98 15.88 18.58
CA LEU A 492 45.63 15.40 18.88
C LEU A 492 44.67 15.78 17.74
N SER A 493 43.54 15.08 17.68
CA SER A 493 42.36 15.36 16.85
C SER A 493 42.59 15.57 15.34
N VAL A 494 42.49 14.47 14.58
CA VAL A 494 41.40 14.34 13.58
C VAL A 494 40.83 12.93 13.70
N ASN A 495 39.55 12.83 14.06
CA ASN A 495 38.69 11.71 13.68
C ASN A 495 37.70 12.24 12.64
N ILE A 496 37.44 11.43 11.62
CA ILE A 496 36.27 11.50 10.73
C ILE A 496 35.75 10.05 10.65
#